data_AF-S7QG95-F1
#
_entry.id   AF-S7QG95-F1
#
_cell.length_a   1.000
_cell.length_b   1.000
_cell.length_c   1.000
_cell.angle_alpha   90.00
_cell.angle_beta   90.00
_cell.angle_gamma   90.00
#
_symmetry.space_group_name_H-M   'P 1'
#
loop_
_entity.id
_entity.type
_entity.pdbx_description
1 polymer ?
#
loop_
_entity_poly.entity_id
_entity_poly.type
_entity_poly.pdbx_seq_one_letter_code
_entity_poly.pdbx_strand_id
1 'polypeptide(L)'
;MLNAIKDPWNSPDADIILICAPDETDIRLHKCILSAASPFFENMFSLPQPSCSDTPLPVVHISEASSVMETVLQFVYPMLDPDIGTLDELAEALAVAMKYELTVAIHALRKLLVSPRFVEKEPMKVFAIACRFDLDDEAKVASRHTLSTDILATPLSDDLKHISAYSYRRLLDLHRTRAAAAQEVLQSSKPGSVNTIKCMQCSAVAFGSYMPPRWWTDFEKRGCEELAVRPCTRVIFSMAFLSQSARSGCPRCAESVLNSYVFIEGLKKRIDELPDTI
;
A
#
# COMPACT_ATOMS: atom_id res chain seq x y z
N MET A 1 33.40 -0.41 26.64
CA MET A 1 34.29 -0.70 25.50
C MET A 1 33.43 -0.66 24.25
N LEU A 2 33.53 0.43 23.49
CA LEU A 2 32.86 0.56 22.19
C LEU A 2 33.57 -0.43 21.25
N ASN A 3 32.88 -1.50 20.86
CA ASN A 3 33.37 -2.39 19.81
C ASN A 3 33.61 -1.53 18.57
N ALA A 4 34.86 -1.48 18.11
CA ALA A 4 35.17 -0.94 16.79
C ALA A 4 34.31 -1.73 15.79
N ILE A 5 33.35 -1.04 15.17
CA ILE A 5 32.52 -1.61 14.11
C ILE A 5 33.50 -1.93 13.00
N LYS A 6 33.84 -3.21 12.86
CA LYS A 6 34.59 -3.70 11.70
C LYS A 6 33.71 -3.36 10.50
N ASP A 7 34.21 -2.50 9.63
CA ASP A 7 33.52 -2.13 8.40
C ASP A 7 33.15 -3.43 7.65
N PRO A 8 31.84 -3.76 7.53
CA PRO A 8 31.40 -5.03 6.95
C PRO A 8 31.82 -5.16 5.48
N TRP A 9 32.08 -4.04 4.81
CA TRP A 9 32.41 -3.96 3.38
C TRP A 9 33.90 -3.87 3.10
N ASN A 10 34.75 -4.13 4.10
CA ASN A 10 36.20 -4.13 3.98
C ASN A 10 36.82 -5.49 4.34
N SER A 11 36.32 -6.54 3.69
CA SER A 11 36.78 -7.91 3.92
C SER A 11 38.13 -8.18 3.23
N PRO A 12 39.11 -8.79 3.93
CA PRO A 12 40.45 -9.03 3.37
C PRO A 12 40.47 -10.16 2.32
N ASP A 13 39.49 -11.06 2.35
CA ASP A 13 39.27 -12.20 1.47
C ASP A 13 38.35 -11.89 0.27
N ALA A 14 37.96 -10.63 0.10
CA ALA A 14 37.19 -10.17 -1.04
C ALA A 14 37.95 -10.39 -2.37
N ASP A 15 37.22 -10.86 -3.38
CA ASP A 15 37.72 -11.18 -4.73
C ASP A 15 37.17 -10.23 -5.81
N ILE A 16 36.44 -9.19 -5.41
CA ILE A 16 35.94 -8.10 -6.25
C ILE A 16 35.74 -6.80 -5.46
N ILE A 17 35.91 -5.66 -6.14
CA ILE A 17 35.62 -4.33 -5.60
C ILE A 17 34.53 -3.66 -6.47
N LEU A 18 33.46 -3.16 -5.85
CA LEU A 18 32.53 -2.24 -6.48
C LEU A 18 32.89 -0.81 -6.09
N ILE A 19 33.05 0.08 -7.07
CA ILE A 19 33.29 1.51 -6.83
C ILE A 19 32.01 2.28 -7.13
N CYS A 20 31.46 2.93 -6.10
CA CYS A 20 30.28 3.77 -6.23
C CYS A 20 30.69 5.12 -6.83
N ALA A 21 30.29 5.40 -8.07
CA ALA A 21 30.71 6.61 -8.79
C ALA A 21 30.32 7.94 -8.10
N PRO A 22 29.15 8.07 -7.42
CA PRO A 22 28.79 9.32 -6.74
C PRO A 22 29.68 9.65 -5.54
N ASP A 23 30.12 8.63 -4.81
CA ASP A 23 30.77 8.78 -3.50
C ASP A 23 32.25 8.35 -3.51
N GLU A 24 32.75 7.86 -4.65
CA GLU A 24 34.08 7.26 -4.84
C GLU A 24 34.44 6.24 -3.74
N THR A 25 33.45 5.48 -3.28
CA THR A 25 33.58 4.54 -2.16
C THR A 25 33.80 3.12 -2.68
N ASP A 26 34.81 2.44 -2.12
CA ASP A 26 35.17 1.07 -2.43
C ASP A 26 34.42 0.08 -1.53
N ILE A 27 33.63 -0.81 -2.14
CA ILE A 27 32.91 -1.88 -1.44
C ILE A 27 33.56 -3.22 -1.84
N ARG A 28 34.21 -3.89 -0.89
CA ARG A 28 34.91 -5.16 -1.11
C ARG A 28 33.96 -6.34 -0.87
N LEU A 29 33.74 -7.16 -1.90
CA LEU A 29 32.72 -8.21 -1.93
C LEU A 29 33.29 -9.55 -2.42
N HIS A 30 32.43 -10.56 -2.42
CA HIS A 30 32.70 -11.92 -2.86
C HIS A 30 31.85 -12.27 -4.08
N LYS A 31 32.49 -12.65 -5.18
CA LYS A 31 31.84 -13.05 -6.44
C LYS A 31 30.90 -14.21 -6.23
N CYS A 32 31.29 -15.21 -5.43
CA CYS A 32 30.46 -16.40 -5.18
C CYS A 32 29.10 -16.04 -4.55
N ILE A 33 29.08 -15.09 -3.61
CA ILE A 33 27.86 -14.63 -2.96
C ILE A 33 27.00 -13.82 -3.94
N LEU A 34 27.63 -12.89 -4.68
CA LEU A 34 26.93 -12.06 -5.66
C LEU A 34 26.34 -12.89 -6.80
N SER A 35 27.10 -13.84 -7.37
CA SER A 35 26.62 -14.76 -8.39
C SER A 35 25.45 -15.61 -7.89
N ALA A 36 25.52 -16.11 -6.64
CA ALA A 36 24.44 -16.91 -6.08
C ALA A 36 23.16 -16.11 -5.85
N ALA A 37 23.27 -14.80 -5.60
CA ALA A 37 22.13 -13.93 -5.31
C ALA A 37 21.54 -13.24 -6.56
N SER A 38 22.33 -13.11 -7.63
CA SER A 38 22.00 -12.30 -8.80
C SER A 38 22.49 -12.95 -10.10
N PRO A 39 21.57 -13.29 -11.02
CA PRO A 39 21.91 -13.73 -12.37
C PRO A 39 22.68 -12.66 -13.16
N PHE A 40 22.43 -11.37 -12.90
CA PHE A 40 23.19 -10.28 -13.50
C PHE A 40 24.68 -10.39 -13.18
N PHE A 41 25.03 -10.54 -11.90
CA PHE A 41 26.42 -10.66 -11.48
C PHE A 41 27.04 -11.98 -11.93
N GLU A 42 26.30 -13.08 -11.88
CA GLU A 42 26.74 -14.37 -12.44
C GLU A 42 27.15 -14.24 -13.91
N ASN A 43 26.26 -13.67 -14.73
CA ASN A 43 26.52 -13.44 -16.15
C ASN A 43 27.70 -12.48 -16.35
N MET A 44 27.74 -11.37 -15.63
CA MET A 44 28.83 -10.38 -15.75
C MET A 44 30.20 -10.99 -15.45
N PHE A 45 30.30 -11.86 -14.44
CA PHE A 45 31.56 -12.53 -14.10
C PHE A 45 31.94 -13.67 -15.05
N SER A 46 30.98 -14.21 -15.80
CA SER A 46 31.23 -15.22 -16.84
C SER A 46 31.86 -14.65 -18.11
N LEU A 47 31.76 -13.33 -18.33
CA LEU A 47 32.27 -12.67 -19.53
C LEU A 47 33.81 -12.62 -19.54
N PRO A 48 34.45 -12.76 -20.71
CA PRO A 48 35.91 -12.62 -20.83
C PRO A 48 36.35 -11.21 -20.43
N GLN A 49 37.19 -11.10 -19.41
CA GLN A 49 37.77 -9.81 -19.03
C GLN A 49 39.01 -9.49 -19.89
N PRO A 50 39.24 -8.22 -20.27
CA PRO A 50 40.45 -7.83 -20.97
C PRO A 50 41.69 -8.18 -20.14
N SER A 51 42.71 -8.72 -20.79
CA SER A 51 43.91 -9.33 -20.20
C SER A 51 44.88 -8.35 -19.53
N CYS A 52 44.44 -7.14 -19.21
CA CYS A 52 45.29 -6.05 -18.75
C CYS A 52 44.60 -5.32 -17.60
N SER A 53 44.77 -5.83 -16.38
CA SER A 53 44.60 -5.02 -15.18
C SER A 53 45.81 -5.23 -14.29
N ASP A 54 46.58 -4.15 -14.07
CA ASP A 54 47.70 -4.10 -13.12
C ASP A 54 47.22 -4.11 -11.66
N THR A 55 45.91 -4.22 -11.43
CA THR A 55 45.28 -4.28 -10.11
C THR A 55 45.10 -5.73 -9.65
N PRO A 56 45.39 -6.03 -8.37
CA PRO A 56 45.30 -7.40 -7.85
C PRO A 56 43.87 -7.95 -7.76
N LEU A 57 42.85 -7.06 -7.82
CA LEU A 57 41.43 -7.40 -7.75
C LEU A 57 40.68 -6.75 -8.92
N PRO A 58 39.64 -7.42 -9.47
CA PRO A 58 38.77 -6.83 -10.47
C PRO A 58 37.91 -5.73 -9.84
N VAL A 59 37.80 -4.61 -10.54
CA VAL A 59 37.08 -3.41 -10.11
C VAL A 59 35.90 -3.18 -11.05
N VAL A 60 34.71 -2.94 -10.50
CA VAL A 60 33.50 -2.63 -11.26
C VAL A 60 32.92 -1.30 -10.78
N HIS A 61 32.77 -0.35 -11.69
CA HIS A 61 32.15 0.93 -11.38
C HIS A 61 30.62 0.81 -11.48
N ILE A 62 29.93 1.33 -10.47
CA ILE A 62 28.47 1.41 -10.41
C ILE A 62 28.01 2.86 -10.27
N SER A 63 26.81 3.16 -10.76
CA SER A 63 26.25 4.51 -10.80
C SER A 63 25.52 4.90 -9.51
N GLU A 64 25.26 3.94 -8.66
CA GLU A 64 24.47 4.02 -7.44
C GLU A 64 25.30 4.61 -6.29
N ALA A 65 24.63 5.31 -5.38
CA ALA A 65 25.23 5.75 -4.13
C ALA A 65 25.61 4.54 -3.25
N SER A 66 26.68 4.68 -2.47
CA SER A 66 27.18 3.60 -1.61
C SER A 66 26.12 3.15 -0.60
N SER A 67 25.42 4.10 0.04
CA SER A 67 24.38 3.83 1.03
C SER A 67 23.26 2.92 0.52
N VAL A 68 22.80 3.13 -0.72
CA VAL A 68 21.73 2.33 -1.33
C VAL A 68 22.24 0.94 -1.70
N MET A 69 23.45 0.86 -2.28
CA MET A 69 24.07 -0.41 -2.63
C MET A 69 24.31 -1.27 -1.38
N GLU A 70 24.87 -0.69 -0.32
CA GLU A 70 25.07 -1.36 0.96
C GLU A 70 23.76 -1.86 1.57
N THR A 71 22.69 -1.07 1.50
CA THR A 71 21.35 -1.46 1.97
C THR A 71 20.87 -2.72 1.25
N VAL A 72 20.98 -2.77 -0.07
CA VAL A 72 20.54 -3.94 -0.84
C VAL A 72 21.45 -5.16 -0.58
N LEU A 73 22.76 -4.94 -0.43
CA LEU A 73 23.72 -6.00 -0.13
C LEU A 73 23.53 -6.61 1.26
N GLN A 74 22.97 -5.88 2.24
CA GLN A 74 22.64 -6.43 3.56
C GLN A 74 21.61 -7.57 3.49
N PHE A 75 20.72 -7.59 2.50
CA PHE A 75 19.81 -8.72 2.27
C PHE A 75 20.48 -9.96 1.68
N VAL A 76 21.66 -9.79 1.07
CA VAL A 76 22.38 -10.82 0.34
C VAL A 76 23.45 -11.47 1.21
N TYR A 77 24.12 -10.65 2.02
CA TYR A 77 25.11 -11.11 2.98
C TYR A 77 24.44 -11.59 4.27
N PRO A 78 25.07 -12.49 5.04
CA PRO A 78 24.54 -13.00 6.31
C PRO A 78 24.64 -11.93 7.41
N MET A 79 23.87 -10.86 7.25
CA MET A 79 23.79 -9.70 8.13
C MET A 79 22.35 -9.50 8.60
N LEU A 80 22.15 -8.52 9.48
CA LEU A 80 20.81 -8.10 9.84
C LEU A 80 20.17 -7.38 8.66
N ASP A 81 18.89 -7.64 8.42
CA ASP A 81 18.11 -6.90 7.43
C ASP A 81 18.18 -5.40 7.75
N PRO A 82 18.35 -4.53 6.73
CA PRO A 82 18.44 -3.10 6.94
C PRO A 82 17.10 -2.54 7.43
N ASP A 83 17.15 -1.56 8.33
CA ASP A 83 15.97 -0.82 8.73
C ASP A 83 15.68 0.28 7.70
N ILE A 84 14.72 0.01 6.81
CA ILE A 84 14.24 0.98 5.82
C ILE A 84 13.04 1.71 6.42
N GLY A 85 13.21 3.01 6.64
CA GLY A 85 12.26 3.85 7.37
C GLY A 85 11.26 4.57 6.47
N THR A 86 11.66 4.88 5.24
CA THR A 86 10.85 5.68 4.31
C THR A 86 10.50 4.93 3.02
N LEU A 87 9.44 5.37 2.35
CA LEU A 87 9.05 4.82 1.04
C LEU A 87 10.02 5.24 -0.07
N ASP A 88 10.66 6.41 0.07
CA ASP A 88 11.64 6.91 -0.90
C ASP A 88 12.91 6.03 -0.86
N GLU A 89 13.45 5.75 0.33
CA GLU A 89 14.54 4.79 0.53
C GLU A 89 14.19 3.40 0.00
N LEU A 90 12.96 2.93 0.24
CA LEU A 90 12.48 1.65 -0.24
C LEU A 90 12.44 1.62 -1.77
N ALA A 91 11.91 2.66 -2.41
CA ALA A 91 11.82 2.76 -3.87
C ALA A 91 13.21 2.81 -4.52
N GLU A 92 14.16 3.53 -3.92
CA GLU A 92 15.56 3.56 -4.37
C GLU A 92 16.23 2.18 -4.23
N ALA A 93 16.10 1.54 -3.06
CA ALA A 93 16.64 0.20 -2.84
C ALA A 93 16.01 -0.83 -3.80
N LEU A 94 14.69 -0.73 -4.06
CA LEU A 94 14.00 -1.61 -4.99
C LEU A 94 14.47 -1.40 -6.44
N ALA A 95 14.70 -0.15 -6.86
CA ALA A 95 15.26 0.15 -8.18
C ALA A 95 16.64 -0.50 -8.38
N VAL A 96 17.52 -0.40 -7.38
CA VAL A 96 18.84 -1.02 -7.41
C VAL A 96 18.74 -2.54 -7.38
N ALA A 97 17.91 -3.10 -6.51
CA ALA A 97 17.69 -4.54 -6.43
C ALA A 97 17.18 -5.12 -7.76
N MET A 98 16.26 -4.43 -8.45
CA MET A 98 15.78 -4.83 -9.77
C MET A 98 16.85 -4.66 -10.86
N LYS A 99 17.59 -3.54 -10.87
CA LYS A 99 18.65 -3.28 -11.86
C LYS A 99 19.73 -4.37 -11.84
N TYR A 100 20.10 -4.83 -10.66
CA TYR A 100 21.11 -5.87 -10.46
C TYR A 100 20.50 -7.27 -10.27
N GLU A 101 19.20 -7.44 -10.50
CA GLU A 101 18.50 -8.74 -10.37
C GLU A 101 18.76 -9.47 -9.04
N LEU A 102 18.84 -8.73 -7.92
CA LEU A 102 19.11 -9.27 -6.59
C LEU A 102 17.84 -9.88 -5.99
N THR A 103 17.56 -11.12 -6.39
CA THR A 103 16.28 -11.82 -6.17
C THR A 103 15.80 -11.82 -4.72
N VAL A 104 16.69 -12.11 -3.77
CA VAL A 104 16.40 -12.14 -2.32
C VAL A 104 15.97 -10.75 -1.83
N ALA A 105 16.71 -9.72 -2.21
CA ALA A 105 16.42 -8.34 -1.84
C ALA A 105 15.10 -7.86 -2.47
N ILE A 106 14.84 -8.18 -3.74
CA ILE A 106 13.57 -7.85 -4.41
C ILE A 106 12.40 -8.45 -3.61
N HIS A 107 12.48 -9.72 -3.23
CA HIS A 107 11.40 -10.37 -2.49
C HIS A 107 11.17 -9.74 -1.10
N ALA A 108 12.25 -9.45 -0.37
CA ALA A 108 12.19 -8.79 0.93
C ALA A 108 11.57 -7.38 0.83
N LEU A 109 12.03 -6.57 -0.13
CA LEU A 109 11.55 -5.21 -0.37
C LEU A 109 10.10 -5.17 -0.84
N ARG A 110 9.67 -6.12 -1.70
CA ARG A 110 8.27 -6.27 -2.11
C ARG A 110 7.37 -6.55 -0.91
N LYS A 111 7.76 -7.49 -0.04
CA LYS A 111 7.02 -7.79 1.20
C LYS A 111 6.97 -6.58 2.14
N LEU A 112 8.07 -5.81 2.18
CA LEU A 112 8.16 -4.59 2.97
C LEU A 112 7.24 -3.49 2.43
N LEU A 113 7.14 -3.34 1.12
CA LEU A 113 6.29 -2.36 0.44
C LEU A 113 4.82 -2.51 0.83
N VAL A 114 4.31 -3.74 0.88
CA VAL A 114 2.93 -4.05 1.28
C VAL A 114 2.74 -4.23 2.79
N SER A 115 3.74 -3.90 3.61
CA SER A 115 3.60 -3.98 5.06
C SER A 115 2.60 -2.95 5.59
N PRO A 116 1.85 -3.26 6.68
CA PRO A 116 0.82 -2.36 7.21
C PRO A 116 1.33 -0.95 7.52
N ARG A 117 2.59 -0.81 7.96
CA ARG A 117 3.22 0.48 8.26
C ARG A 117 3.21 1.46 7.09
N PHE A 118 3.32 0.96 5.85
CA PHE A 118 3.31 1.81 4.66
C PHE A 118 1.94 1.87 4.02
N VAL A 119 1.28 0.73 3.86
CA VAL A 119 0.00 0.65 3.15
C VAL A 119 -1.12 1.40 3.90
N GLU A 120 -1.11 1.41 5.23
CA GLU A 120 -2.11 2.15 6.01
C GLU A 120 -1.83 3.65 6.08
N LYS A 121 -0.56 4.04 6.02
CA LYS A 121 -0.11 5.43 6.17
C LYS A 121 -0.14 6.20 4.86
N GLU A 122 0.41 5.61 3.80
CA GLU A 122 0.62 6.26 2.49
C GLU A 122 0.25 5.32 1.31
N PRO A 123 -1.01 4.83 1.23
CA PRO A 123 -1.42 3.84 0.24
C PRO A 123 -1.23 4.31 -1.21
N MET A 124 -1.39 5.62 -1.47
CA MET A 124 -1.21 6.21 -2.80
C MET A 124 0.24 6.11 -3.29
N LYS A 125 1.22 6.36 -2.41
CA LYS A 125 2.63 6.21 -2.75
C LYS A 125 2.99 4.75 -2.98
N VAL A 126 2.51 3.85 -2.12
CA VAL A 126 2.71 2.40 -2.30
C VAL A 126 2.16 1.92 -3.64
N PHE A 127 0.95 2.37 -4.01
CA PHE A 127 0.37 2.07 -5.31
C PHE A 127 1.24 2.60 -6.47
N ALA A 128 1.72 3.84 -6.36
CA ALA A 128 2.57 4.45 -7.38
C ALA A 128 3.89 3.70 -7.56
N ILE A 129 4.55 3.33 -6.46
CA ILE A 129 5.78 2.52 -6.46
C ILE A 129 5.51 1.14 -7.08
N ALA A 130 4.44 0.47 -6.66
CA ALA A 130 4.08 -0.84 -7.22
C ALA A 130 3.85 -0.78 -8.74
N CYS A 131 3.13 0.24 -9.22
CA CYS A 131 2.93 0.44 -10.66
C CYS A 131 4.20 0.86 -11.41
N ARG A 132 5.11 1.61 -10.79
CA ARG A 132 6.39 2.01 -11.38
C ARG A 132 7.29 0.81 -11.67
N PHE A 133 7.22 -0.23 -10.83
CA PHE A 133 8.03 -1.44 -10.93
C PHE A 133 7.26 -2.65 -11.47
N ASP A 134 6.09 -2.44 -12.08
CA ASP A 134 5.22 -3.48 -12.65
C ASP A 134 4.86 -4.62 -11.65
N LEU A 135 4.69 -4.25 -10.38
CA LEU A 135 4.34 -5.14 -9.28
C LEU A 135 2.82 -5.27 -9.13
N ASP A 136 2.18 -6.02 -10.03
CA ASP A 136 0.71 -6.12 -10.13
C ASP A 136 0.03 -6.61 -8.83
N ASP A 137 0.63 -7.58 -8.13
CA ASP A 137 0.03 -8.14 -6.91
C ASP A 137 0.08 -7.13 -5.76
N GLU A 138 1.21 -6.43 -5.61
CA GLU A 138 1.37 -5.34 -4.65
C GLU A 138 0.47 -4.14 -5.01
N ALA A 139 0.30 -3.84 -6.29
CA ALA A 139 -0.59 -2.78 -6.77
C ALA A 139 -2.05 -3.10 -6.42
N LYS A 140 -2.48 -4.37 -6.54
CA LYS A 140 -3.81 -4.80 -6.08
C LYS A 140 -3.96 -4.58 -4.58
N VAL A 141 -3.00 -5.03 -3.77
CA VAL A 141 -3.04 -4.83 -2.31
C VAL A 141 -3.12 -3.34 -1.97
N ALA A 142 -2.26 -2.51 -2.57
CA ALA A 142 -2.26 -1.07 -2.34
C ALA A 142 -3.60 -0.43 -2.75
N SER A 143 -4.15 -0.81 -3.92
CA SER A 143 -5.42 -0.28 -4.44
C SER A 143 -6.58 -0.45 -3.46
N ARG A 144 -6.65 -1.59 -2.75
CA ARG A 144 -7.64 -1.83 -1.70
C ARG A 144 -7.57 -0.80 -0.58
N HIS A 145 -6.37 -0.45 -0.14
CA HIS A 145 -6.19 0.51 0.96
C HIS A 145 -6.43 1.96 0.52
N THR A 146 -6.22 2.27 -0.77
CA THR A 146 -6.58 3.60 -1.31
C THR A 146 -8.07 3.90 -1.17
N LEU A 147 -8.96 2.90 -1.14
CA LEU A 147 -10.41 3.07 -0.98
C LEU A 147 -10.80 3.81 0.32
N SER A 148 -9.90 3.80 1.30
CA SER A 148 -10.08 4.51 2.57
C SER A 148 -9.57 5.95 2.57
N THR A 149 -9.04 6.41 1.44
CA THR A 149 -8.39 7.72 1.25
C THR A 149 -9.12 8.50 0.16
N ASP A 150 -9.15 9.83 0.30
CA ASP A 150 -9.60 10.71 -0.77
C ASP A 150 -8.44 10.90 -1.77
N ILE A 151 -8.54 10.27 -2.95
CA ILE A 151 -7.50 10.33 -3.97
C ILE A 151 -7.21 11.77 -4.39
N LEU A 152 -8.25 12.61 -4.52
CA LEU A 152 -8.14 13.94 -5.11
C LEU A 152 -7.61 14.97 -4.10
N ALA A 153 -7.87 14.76 -2.81
CA ALA A 153 -7.36 15.62 -1.74
C ALA A 153 -5.94 15.23 -1.26
N THR A 154 -5.42 14.07 -1.68
CA THR A 154 -4.09 13.61 -1.28
C THR A 154 -3.01 14.44 -1.99
N PRO A 155 -1.94 14.89 -1.29
CA PRO A 155 -0.83 15.59 -1.92
C PRO A 155 -0.20 14.71 -3.01
N LEU A 156 0.13 15.34 -4.14
CA LEU A 156 0.84 14.67 -5.23
C LEU A 156 2.20 14.19 -4.73
N SER A 157 2.49 12.91 -4.91
CA SER A 157 3.83 12.37 -4.72
C SER A 157 4.61 12.38 -6.03
N ASP A 158 5.93 12.47 -5.92
CA ASP A 158 6.82 12.39 -7.08
C ASP A 158 6.76 11.03 -7.78
N ASP A 159 6.43 9.96 -7.05
CA ASP A 159 6.20 8.62 -7.62
C ASP A 159 5.09 8.60 -8.67
N LEU A 160 4.09 9.49 -8.57
CA LEU A 160 3.02 9.59 -9.57
C LEU A 160 3.53 10.09 -10.93
N LYS A 161 4.71 10.73 -10.99
CA LYS A 161 5.35 11.12 -12.26
C LYS A 161 5.78 9.91 -13.09
N HIS A 162 5.98 8.77 -12.43
CA HIS A 162 6.52 7.54 -13.04
C HIS A 162 5.45 6.52 -13.40
N ILE A 163 4.18 6.76 -13.06
CA ILE A 163 3.09 5.85 -13.43
C ILE A 163 2.47 6.24 -14.76
N SER A 164 1.97 5.22 -15.48
CA SER A 164 1.18 5.47 -16.68
C SER A 164 -0.17 6.10 -16.33
N ALA A 165 -0.67 6.97 -17.22
CA ALA A 165 -2.03 7.49 -17.12
C ALA A 165 -3.08 6.36 -17.10
N TYR A 166 -2.77 5.22 -17.74
CA TYR A 166 -3.61 4.02 -17.74
C TYR A 166 -3.74 3.42 -16.34
N SER A 167 -2.63 3.22 -15.62
CA SER A 167 -2.61 2.69 -14.25
C SER A 167 -3.37 3.60 -13.28
N TYR A 168 -3.16 4.92 -13.41
CA TYR A 168 -3.90 5.90 -12.62
C TYR A 168 -5.39 5.88 -12.93
N ARG A 169 -5.77 5.80 -14.22
CA ARG A 169 -7.16 5.74 -14.63
C ARG A 169 -7.87 4.49 -14.11
N ARG A 170 -7.20 3.34 -14.12
CA ARG A 170 -7.70 2.07 -13.55
C ARG A 170 -8.05 2.22 -12.06
N LEU A 171 -7.23 2.92 -11.29
CA LEU A 171 -7.51 3.22 -9.88
C LEU A 171 -8.74 4.12 -9.70
N LEU A 172 -8.88 5.16 -10.52
CA LEU A 172 -10.04 6.05 -10.48
C LEU A 172 -11.33 5.32 -10.87
N ASP A 173 -11.27 4.44 -11.87
CA ASP A 173 -12.43 3.64 -12.28
C ASP A 173 -12.82 2.63 -11.19
N LEU A 174 -11.86 2.04 -10.46
CA LEU A 174 -12.15 1.23 -9.26
C LEU A 174 -12.91 2.05 -8.21
N HIS A 175 -12.43 3.25 -7.86
CA HIS A 175 -13.09 4.11 -6.89
C HIS A 175 -14.50 4.49 -7.32
N ARG A 176 -14.67 4.89 -8.59
CA ARG A 176 -15.96 5.28 -9.14
C ARG A 176 -16.97 4.13 -9.17
N THR A 177 -16.56 2.97 -9.65
CA THR A 177 -17.43 1.79 -9.76
C THR A 177 -17.83 1.27 -8.37
N ARG A 178 -16.88 1.20 -7.44
CA ARG A 178 -17.16 0.80 -6.05
C ARG A 178 -18.03 1.83 -5.33
N ALA A 179 -17.79 3.13 -5.50
CA ALA A 179 -18.62 4.17 -4.91
C ALA A 179 -20.08 4.06 -5.39
N ALA A 180 -20.30 3.89 -6.69
CA ALA A 180 -21.62 3.72 -7.27
C ALA A 180 -22.32 2.46 -6.73
N ALA A 181 -21.62 1.32 -6.70
CA ALA A 181 -22.17 0.07 -6.16
C ALA A 181 -22.47 0.14 -4.65
N ALA A 182 -21.61 0.80 -3.87
CA ALA A 182 -21.83 0.98 -2.44
C ALA A 182 -23.04 1.88 -2.15
N GLN A 183 -23.22 2.96 -2.93
CA GLN A 183 -24.40 3.82 -2.87
C GLN A 183 -25.66 3.07 -3.26
N GLU A 184 -25.61 2.24 -4.31
CA GLU A 184 -26.74 1.41 -4.74
C GLU A 184 -27.16 0.41 -3.64
N VAL A 185 -26.19 -0.25 -2.99
CA VAL A 185 -26.45 -1.15 -1.85
C VAL A 185 -27.12 -0.39 -0.70
N LEU A 186 -26.72 0.86 -0.44
CA LEU A 186 -27.31 1.70 0.61
C LEU A 186 -28.76 2.09 0.27
N GLN A 187 -29.00 2.55 -0.95
CA GLN A 187 -30.30 3.04 -1.42
C GLN A 187 -31.33 1.92 -1.67
N SER A 188 -30.87 0.74 -2.12
CA SER A 188 -31.70 -0.44 -2.33
C SER A 188 -32.12 -1.10 -1.01
N SER A 189 -31.36 -0.87 0.06
CA SER A 189 -31.63 -1.40 1.41
C SER A 189 -32.72 -0.61 2.14
N LYS A 190 -33.83 -0.33 1.45
CA LYS A 190 -34.99 0.34 2.05
C LYS A 190 -35.52 -0.52 3.19
N PRO A 191 -35.76 0.05 4.39
CA PRO A 191 -36.37 -0.68 5.49
C PRO A 191 -37.85 -0.92 5.19
N GLY A 192 -38.19 -1.84 4.29
CA GLY A 192 -39.57 -2.10 3.86
C GLY A 192 -40.24 -3.29 4.57
N SER A 193 -39.51 -4.03 5.40
CA SER A 193 -40.04 -5.19 6.12
C SER A 193 -40.10 -4.93 7.63
N VAL A 194 -41.07 -5.57 8.28
CA VAL A 194 -41.41 -5.51 9.72
C VAL A 194 -40.22 -5.84 10.64
N ASN A 195 -39.05 -6.23 10.13
CA ASN A 195 -37.90 -6.67 10.93
C ASN A 195 -36.58 -5.90 10.77
N THR A 196 -36.52 -4.81 10.00
CA THR A 196 -35.20 -4.32 9.54
C THR A 196 -34.67 -3.11 10.31
N ILE A 197 -35.44 -2.03 10.45
CA ILE A 197 -35.03 -0.82 11.16
C ILE A 197 -36.30 -0.15 11.69
N LYS A 198 -36.47 0.00 13.00
CA LYS A 198 -37.67 0.61 13.59
C LYS A 198 -37.30 1.59 14.70
N CYS A 199 -37.89 2.78 14.66
CA CYS A 199 -37.85 3.76 15.74
C CYS A 199 -39.28 4.01 16.23
N MET A 200 -39.54 3.80 17.52
CA MET A 200 -40.89 3.91 18.11
C MET A 200 -41.52 5.31 18.01
N GLN A 201 -40.74 6.34 17.68
CA GLN A 201 -41.22 7.73 17.54
C GLN A 201 -41.20 8.25 16.09
N CYS A 202 -40.33 7.73 15.24
CA CYS A 202 -40.18 8.24 13.87
C CYS A 202 -40.77 7.32 12.82
N SER A 203 -40.80 6.02 13.07
CA SER A 203 -41.39 5.06 12.15
C SER A 203 -42.91 5.18 12.21
N ALA A 204 -43.51 5.70 11.15
CA ALA A 204 -44.96 5.73 10.97
C ALA A 204 -45.34 5.02 9.68
N VAL A 205 -46.53 4.43 9.67
CA VAL A 205 -47.16 3.95 8.44
C VAL A 205 -48.07 5.08 7.95
N ALA A 206 -47.65 5.80 6.91
CA ALA A 206 -48.50 6.77 6.23
C ALA A 206 -48.97 6.16 4.92
N PHE A 207 -50.28 6.16 4.67
CA PHE A 207 -50.88 5.65 3.42
C PHE A 207 -50.43 4.22 3.06
N GLY A 208 -50.30 3.32 4.04
CA GLY A 208 -49.87 1.94 3.82
C GLY A 208 -48.38 1.75 3.48
N SER A 209 -47.60 2.84 3.44
CA SER A 209 -46.15 2.80 3.19
C SER A 209 -45.38 3.05 4.48
N TYR A 210 -44.36 2.24 4.72
CA TYR A 210 -43.46 2.41 5.86
C TYR A 210 -42.54 3.60 5.65
N MET A 211 -42.53 4.55 6.59
CA MET A 211 -41.55 5.64 6.59
C MET A 211 -40.31 5.26 7.40
N PRO A 212 -39.10 5.36 6.83
CA PRO A 212 -37.86 5.09 7.55
C PRO A 212 -37.67 6.07 8.72
N PRO A 213 -36.97 5.65 9.79
CA PRO A 213 -36.57 6.56 10.86
C PRO A 213 -35.75 7.74 10.34
N ARG A 214 -35.84 8.89 11.02
CA ARG A 214 -35.06 10.10 10.69
C ARG A 214 -33.55 9.85 10.67
N TRP A 215 -33.06 9.06 11.60
CA TRP A 215 -31.64 8.69 11.63
C TRP A 215 -31.23 7.91 10.39
N TRP A 216 -32.09 7.05 9.84
CA TRP A 216 -31.78 6.28 8.63
C TRP A 216 -31.70 7.21 7.42
N THR A 217 -32.64 8.15 7.27
CA THR A 217 -32.61 9.11 6.17
C THR A 217 -31.38 10.02 6.22
N ASP A 218 -30.96 10.42 7.41
CA ASP A 218 -29.73 11.21 7.60
C ASP A 218 -28.47 10.37 7.34
N PHE A 219 -28.46 9.12 7.83
CA PHE A 219 -27.38 8.16 7.60
C PHE A 219 -27.22 7.82 6.11
N GLU A 220 -28.31 7.57 5.39
CA GLU A 220 -28.31 7.27 3.97
C GLU A 220 -27.73 8.43 3.17
N LYS A 221 -28.18 9.66 3.46
CA LYS A 221 -27.69 10.87 2.79
C LYS A 221 -26.19 11.08 3.04
N ARG A 222 -25.77 11.19 4.31
CA ARG A 222 -24.36 11.42 4.65
C ARG A 222 -23.47 10.24 4.26
N GLY A 223 -24.02 9.03 4.33
CA GLY A 223 -23.33 7.80 3.91
C GLY A 223 -23.05 7.81 2.41
N CYS A 224 -24.00 8.24 1.58
CA CYS A 224 -23.78 8.41 0.14
C CYS A 224 -22.71 9.48 -0.15
N GLU A 225 -22.75 10.60 0.56
CA GLU A 225 -21.76 11.68 0.44
C GLU A 225 -20.35 11.19 0.80
N GLU A 226 -20.19 10.48 1.93
CA GLU A 226 -18.88 9.92 2.33
C GLU A 226 -18.42 8.81 1.37
N LEU A 227 -19.31 7.91 0.94
CA LEU A 227 -18.99 6.84 -0.01
C LEU A 227 -18.58 7.36 -1.39
N ALA A 228 -19.02 8.56 -1.77
CA ALA A 228 -18.61 9.21 -3.01
C ALA A 228 -17.13 9.63 -2.98
N VAL A 229 -16.62 9.96 -1.79
CA VAL A 229 -15.23 10.40 -1.57
C VAL A 229 -14.34 9.22 -1.20
N ARG A 230 -14.83 8.36 -0.29
CA ARG A 230 -14.13 7.20 0.26
C ARG A 230 -15.04 5.98 0.20
N PRO A 231 -14.90 5.11 -0.82
CA PRO A 231 -15.75 3.93 -1.00
C PRO A 231 -15.41 2.78 -0.02
N CYS A 232 -15.36 3.09 1.28
CA CYS A 232 -15.00 2.19 2.37
C CYS A 232 -16.04 2.25 3.49
N THR A 233 -16.32 1.09 4.09
CA THR A 233 -17.27 0.92 5.20
C THR A 233 -16.76 1.48 6.53
N ARG A 234 -15.44 1.66 6.68
CA ARG A 234 -14.78 2.03 7.94
C ARG A 234 -15.32 3.33 8.54
N VAL A 235 -15.60 4.34 7.71
CA VAL A 235 -16.04 5.66 8.18
C VAL A 235 -17.55 5.65 8.48
N ILE A 236 -18.37 5.22 7.52
CA ILE A 236 -19.84 5.27 7.64
C ILE A 236 -20.37 4.40 8.79
N PHE A 237 -19.75 3.25 9.07
CA PHE A 237 -20.17 2.38 10.17
C PHE A 237 -19.41 2.62 11.48
N SER A 238 -18.62 3.69 11.55
CA SER A 238 -17.99 4.08 12.82
C SER A 238 -19.04 4.52 13.84
N MET A 239 -18.78 4.27 15.12
CA MET A 239 -19.66 4.70 16.20
C MET A 239 -19.86 6.23 16.18
N ALA A 240 -18.81 6.98 15.83
CA ALA A 240 -18.89 8.44 15.69
C ALA A 240 -19.91 8.85 14.63
N PHE A 241 -19.84 8.25 13.43
CA PHE A 241 -20.74 8.57 12.32
C PHE A 241 -22.20 8.19 12.62
N LEU A 242 -22.42 6.99 13.16
CA LEU A 242 -23.75 6.49 13.55
C LEU A 242 -24.35 7.33 14.69
N SER A 243 -23.55 7.74 15.68
CA SER A 243 -24.01 8.57 16.79
C SER A 243 -24.47 9.95 16.33
N GLN A 244 -23.83 10.50 15.29
CA GLN A 244 -24.26 11.75 14.68
C GLN A 244 -25.61 11.57 13.99
N SER A 245 -25.86 10.43 13.33
CA SER A 245 -27.15 10.14 12.67
C SER A 245 -28.26 9.95 13.70
N ALA A 246 -27.93 9.33 14.83
CA ALA A 246 -28.85 9.13 15.94
C ALA A 246 -29.32 10.45 16.58
N ARG A 247 -28.54 11.54 16.47
CA ARG A 247 -28.86 12.88 17.00
C ARG A 247 -29.71 13.74 16.05
N SER A 248 -30.29 13.15 15.01
CA SER A 248 -31.15 13.81 13.99
C SER A 248 -32.52 14.32 14.49
N GLY A 249 -32.64 14.65 15.78
CA GLY A 249 -33.81 15.31 16.36
C GLY A 249 -34.87 14.38 16.97
N CYS A 250 -34.57 13.10 17.21
CA CYS A 250 -35.46 12.18 17.94
C CYS A 250 -34.70 11.46 19.07
N PRO A 251 -35.20 11.47 20.32
CA PRO A 251 -34.48 10.91 21.47
C PRO A 251 -34.39 9.38 21.43
N ARG A 252 -35.30 8.69 20.73
CA ARG A 252 -35.32 7.22 20.59
C ARG A 252 -34.58 6.68 19.36
N CYS A 253 -33.96 7.54 18.56
CA CYS A 253 -33.18 7.10 17.41
C CYS A 253 -31.88 6.39 17.82
N ALA A 254 -31.26 6.76 18.95
CA ALA A 254 -30.07 6.07 19.45
C ALA A 254 -30.34 4.60 19.79
N GLU A 255 -31.45 4.33 20.48
CA GLU A 255 -31.89 2.96 20.79
C GLU A 255 -32.24 2.18 19.51
N SER A 256 -32.87 2.86 18.53
CA SER A 256 -33.18 2.27 17.22
C SER A 256 -31.92 1.81 16.48
N VAL A 257 -30.83 2.59 16.51
CA VAL A 257 -29.54 2.22 15.91
C VAL A 257 -28.98 0.96 16.57
N LEU A 258 -28.98 0.89 17.90
CA LEU A 258 -28.48 -0.27 18.65
C LEU A 258 -29.30 -1.54 18.33
N ASN A 259 -30.62 -1.42 18.30
CA ASN A 259 -31.51 -2.54 17.97
C ASN A 259 -31.41 -2.97 16.50
N SER A 260 -30.84 -2.13 15.63
CA SER A 260 -30.65 -2.43 14.20
C SER A 260 -29.26 -3.00 13.89
N TYR A 261 -28.46 -3.37 14.91
CA TYR A 261 -27.08 -3.84 14.75
C TYR A 261 -26.93 -4.94 13.69
N VAL A 262 -27.75 -6.00 13.75
CA VAL A 262 -27.68 -7.14 12.81
C VAL A 262 -27.88 -6.69 11.36
N PHE A 263 -28.79 -5.74 11.15
CA PHE A 263 -29.02 -5.19 9.82
C PHE A 263 -27.82 -4.33 9.36
N ILE A 264 -27.27 -3.51 10.24
CA ILE A 264 -26.09 -2.67 9.96
C ILE A 264 -24.88 -3.56 9.62
N GLU A 265 -24.68 -4.65 10.36
CA GLU A 265 -23.60 -5.61 10.11
C GLU A 265 -23.78 -6.35 8.77
N GLY A 266 -25.02 -6.77 8.45
CA GLY A 266 -25.33 -7.36 7.14
C GLY A 266 -25.17 -6.39 5.98
N LEU A 267 -25.47 -5.11 6.18
CA LEU A 267 -25.22 -4.06 5.20
C LEU A 267 -23.72 -3.81 5.01
N LYS A 268 -22.97 -3.72 6.11
CA LYS A 268 -21.51 -3.60 6.09
C LYS A 268 -20.88 -4.74 5.30
N LYS A 269 -21.27 -5.99 5.59
CA LYS A 269 -20.76 -7.17 4.88
C LYS A 269 -21.01 -7.10 3.37
N ARG A 270 -22.21 -6.70 2.93
CA ARG A 270 -22.53 -6.55 1.50
C ARG A 270 -21.67 -5.49 0.80
N ILE A 271 -21.35 -4.39 1.49
CA ILE A 271 -20.48 -3.34 0.93
C ILE A 271 -19.02 -3.81 0.93
N ASP A 272 -18.59 -4.55 1.96
CA ASP A 272 -17.24 -5.10 2.05
C ASP A 272 -16.97 -6.16 0.96
N GLU A 273 -17.98 -6.95 0.58
CA GLU A 273 -17.93 -7.98 -0.49
C GLU A 273 -17.84 -7.42 -1.91
N LEU A 274 -18.00 -6.11 -2.11
CA LEU A 274 -17.83 -5.48 -3.42
C LEU A 274 -16.38 -5.65 -3.93
N PRO A 275 -16.13 -5.56 -5.26
CA PRO A 275 -14.79 -5.59 -5.83
C PRO A 275 -13.88 -4.50 -5.24
N ASP A 276 -12.80 -4.91 -4.57
CA ASP A 276 -11.93 -4.04 -3.76
C ASP A 276 -10.53 -3.83 -4.33
N THR A 277 -10.24 -4.42 -5.49
CA THR A 277 -8.95 -4.36 -6.15
C THR A 277 -9.10 -4.09 -7.65
N ILE A 278 -8.04 -3.53 -8.25
CA ILE A 278 -7.97 -3.20 -9.69
C ILE A 278 -7.88 -4.41 -10.60
#